data_AF-A0A931SZR1-F1
#
_entry.id   AF-A0A931SZR1-F1
#
_cell.length_a   1.000
_cell.length_b   1.000
_cell.length_c   1.000
_cell.angle_alpha   90.00
_cell.angle_beta   90.00
_cell.angle_gamma   90.00
#
_symmetry.space_group_name_H-M   'P 1'
#
loop_
_entity.id
_entity.type
_entity.pdbx_description
1 polymer ?
#
loop_
_entity_poly.entity_id
_entity_poly.type
_entity_poly.pdbx_seq_one_letter_code
_entity_poly.pdbx_strand_id
1 'polypeptide(L)' 'RTVRLGRGDFFGEMSLIDGGPRSASVTADGPIKLLVVGQREFWELLSTASSISKKIMSALAARLRDADATYSECP' A
#
# COMPACT_ATOMS: atom_id res chain seq x y z
N ARG A 1 6.98 -8.08 -10.97
CA ARG A 1 7.97 -7.89 -9.89
C ARG A 1 7.30 -8.19 -8.55
N THR A 2 8.00 -8.83 -7.62
CA THR A 2 7.46 -9.17 -6.29
C THR A 2 8.18 -8.36 -5.23
N VAL A 3 7.43 -7.75 -4.32
CA VAL A 3 7.96 -7.03 -3.14
C VAL A 3 7.65 -7.88 -1.91
N ARG A 4 8.61 -8.02 -0.99
CA ARG A 4 8.36 -8.68 0.29
C ARG A 4 7.91 -7.67 1.32
N LEU A 5 6.82 -7.99 2.00
CA LEU A 5 6.26 -7.19 3.09
C LEU A 5 6.57 -7.88 4.42
N GLY A 6 6.80 -7.07 5.45
CA GLY A 6 7.11 -7.49 6.80
C GLY A 6 6.15 -6.92 7.83
N ARG A 7 6.50 -7.13 9.11
CA ARG A 7 5.70 -6.65 10.23
C ARG A 7 5.61 -5.12 10.22
N GLY A 8 4.38 -4.61 10.20
CA GLY A 8 4.11 -3.17 10.20
C GLY A 8 3.86 -2.58 8.82
N ASP A 9 4.09 -3.36 7.75
CA ASP A 9 3.72 -2.97 6.40
C ASP A 9 2.21 -3.12 6.17
N PHE A 10 1.72 -2.41 5.17
CA PHE A 10 0.34 -2.45 4.72
C PHE A 10 0.28 -2.54 3.19
N PHE A 11 -0.86 -2.99 2.68
CA PHE A 11 -1.10 -3.17 1.25
C PHE A 11 -2.60 -3.10 0.95
N GLY A 12 -2.93 -2.94 -0.34
CA GLY A 12 -4.32 -2.87 -0.80
C GLY A 12 -4.97 -1.51 -0.63
N GLU A 13 -4.19 -0.49 -0.27
CA GLU A 13 -4.62 0.89 -0.05
C GLU A 13 -4.95 1.61 -1.37
N MET A 14 -4.28 1.26 -2.48
CA MET A 14 -4.44 1.95 -3.76
C MET A 14 -5.90 1.94 -4.22
N SER A 15 -6.52 0.75 -4.26
CA SER A 15 -7.94 0.59 -4.63
C SER A 15 -8.91 1.28 -3.67
N LEU A 16 -8.51 1.51 -2.41
CA LEU A 16 -9.34 2.26 -1.46
C LEU A 16 -9.30 3.76 -1.74
N ILE A 17 -8.17 4.26 -2.26
CA ILE A 17 -7.90 5.66 -2.56
C ILE A 17 -8.47 6.07 -3.92
N ASP A 18 -8.22 5.29 -4.97
CA ASP A 18 -8.56 5.65 -6.35
C ASP A 18 -9.83 4.96 -6.88
N GLY A 19 -10.36 3.97 -6.16
CA GLY A 19 -11.52 3.18 -6.60
C GLY A 19 -11.23 2.22 -7.77
N GLY A 20 -9.98 2.08 -8.18
CA GLY A 20 -9.53 1.21 -9.25
C GLY A 20 -9.42 -0.27 -8.83
N PRO A 21 -9.09 -1.16 -9.78
CA PRO A 21 -8.85 -2.57 -9.49
C PRO A 21 -7.63 -2.76 -8.58
N ARG A 22 -7.49 -3.96 -7.99
CA ARG A 22 -6.30 -4.31 -7.20
C ARG A 22 -5.05 -4.21 -8.07
N SER A 23 -4.04 -3.47 -7.60
CA SER A 23 -2.77 -3.28 -8.32
C SER A 23 -1.88 -4.51 -8.31
N ALA A 24 -2.05 -5.42 -7.35
CA ALA A 24 -1.29 -6.66 -7.23
C ALA A 24 -2.05 -7.72 -6.40
N SER A 25 -1.64 -8.97 -6.57
CA SER A 25 -1.99 -10.06 -5.66
C SER A 25 -0.96 -10.16 -4.52
N VAL A 26 -1.41 -10.60 -3.35
CA VAL A 26 -0.55 -10.83 -2.18
C VAL A 26 -0.77 -12.25 -1.68
N THR A 27 0.33 -12.96 -1.45
CA THR A 27 0.33 -14.32 -0.90
C THR A 27 1.08 -14.31 0.42
N ALA A 28 0.54 -14.98 1.44
CA ALA A 28 1.23 -15.14 2.72
C ALA A 28 2.37 -16.16 2.58
N ASP A 29 3.56 -15.78 3.05
CA ASP A 29 4.71 -16.67 3.20
C ASP A 29 4.77 -17.18 4.65
N GLY A 30 3.88 -18.13 4.97
CA GLY A 30 3.71 -18.69 6.31
C GLY A 30 2.59 -18.06 7.15
N PRO A 31 2.47 -18.43 8.44
CA PRO A 31 1.43 -17.93 9.33
C PRO A 31 1.60 -16.43 9.60
N ILE A 32 0.52 -15.67 9.36
CA ILE A 32 0.50 -14.22 9.58
C ILE A 32 -0.77 -13.80 10.31
N LYS A 33 -0.73 -12.61 10.91
CA LYS A 33 -1.91 -11.92 11.45
C LYS A 33 -2.00 -10.55 10.81
N LEU A 34 -3.15 -10.24 10.24
CA LEU A 34 -3.43 -8.96 9.59
C LEU A 34 -4.56 -8.24 10.32
N LEU A 35 -4.49 -6.91 10.32
CA LEU A 35 -5.61 -6.05 10.63
C LEU A 35 -6.31 -5.71 9.31
N VAL A 36 -7.59 -6.03 9.19
CA VAL A 36 -8.40 -5.70 8.01
C VAL A 36 -9.14 -4.39 8.30
N VAL A 37 -9.00 -3.43 7.38
CA VAL A 37 -9.64 -2.12 7.45
C VAL A 37 -10.51 -1.95 6.21
N GLY A 38 -11.80 -1.71 6.41
CA GLY A 38 -12.73 -1.43 5.32
C GLY A 38 -12.58 -0.01 4.78
N GLN A 39 -13.23 0.28 3.65
CA GLN A 39 -13.10 1.59 3.00
C GLN A 39 -13.56 2.73 3.89
N ARG A 40 -14.68 2.57 4.60
CA ARG A 40 -15.20 3.59 5.52
C ARG A 40 -14.20 3.86 6.66
N GLU A 41 -13.73 2.80 7.31
CA GLU A 41 -12.79 2.89 8.43
C GLU A 41 -11.44 3.48 7.96
N PHE A 42 -11.01 3.18 6.73
CA PHE A 42 -9.81 3.75 6.15
C PHE A 42 -9.88 5.28 6.03
N TRP A 43 -10.99 5.81 5.49
CA TRP A 43 -11.19 7.26 5.38
C TRP A 43 -11.35 7.94 6.74
N GLU A 44 -12.01 7.27 7.70
CA GLU A 44 -12.08 7.73 9.09
C GLU A 44 -10.69 7.79 9.75
N LEU A 45 -9.84 6.78 9.55
CA LEU A 45 -8.46 6.78 10.06
C LEU A 45 -7.61 7.89 9.43
N LEU A 46 -7.77 8.15 8.14
CA LEU A 46 -7.06 9.23 7.45
C LEU A 46 -7.46 10.62 7.95
N SER A 47 -8.72 10.82 8.33
CA SER A 47 -9.21 12.10 8.85
C SER A 47 -8.88 12.33 10.32
N THR A 48 -8.79 11.25 11.11
CA THR A 48 -8.60 11.33 12.57
C THR A 48 -7.15 11.14 13.03
N ALA A 49 -6.32 10.45 12.25
CA ALA A 49 -4.95 10.10 12.63
C ALA A 49 -3.92 10.54 11.59
N SER A 50 -3.44 11.78 11.71
CA SER A 50 -2.45 12.38 10.78
C SER A 50 -1.16 11.57 10.62
N SER A 51 -0.78 10.77 11.62
CA SER A 51 0.38 9.88 11.56
C SER A 51 0.18 8.73 10.56
N ILE A 52 -1.04 8.24 10.39
CA ILE A 52 -1.39 7.19 9.42
C ILE A 52 -1.31 7.78 8.01
N SER A 53 -1.90 8.96 7.78
CA SER A 53 -1.87 9.64 6.49
C SER A 53 -0.44 9.89 6.00
N LYS A 54 0.47 10.32 6.90
CA LYS A 54 1.90 10.49 6.59
C LYS A 54 2.58 9.18 6.17
N LYS A 55 2.28 8.07 6.84
CA LYS A 55 2.83 6.75 6.48
C LYS A 55 2.33 6.29 5.12
N ILE A 56 1.05 6.48 4.82
CA ILE A 56 0.46 6.15 3.52
C ILE A 56 1.11 6.95 2.40
N MET A 57 1.20 8.27 2.55
CA MET A 57 1.86 9.13 1.55
C MET A 57 3.31 8.73 1.31
N SER A 58 4.07 8.45 2.37
CA SER A 58 5.47 8.02 2.26
C SER A 58 5.61 6.71 1.49
N ALA A 59 4.75 5.72 1.79
CA ALA A 59 4.78 4.42 1.11
C ALA A 59 4.34 4.51 -0.35
N LEU A 60 3.32 5.29 -0.67
CA LEU A 60 2.90 5.53 -2.06
C LEU A 60 4.00 6.23 -2.87
N ALA A 61 4.67 7.23 -2.29
CA ALA A 61 5.79 7.90 -2.94
C ALA A 61 6.99 6.96 -3.17
N ALA A 62 7.26 6.02 -2.26
CA ALA A 62 8.28 5.00 -2.45
C ALA A 62 7.92 4.05 -3.60
N ARG A 63 6.67 3.57 -3.63
CA ARG A 63 6.18 2.71 -4.73
C ARG A 63 6.22 3.39 -6.09
N LEU A 64 5.91 4.69 -6.16
CA LEU A 64 6.00 5.46 -7.39
C LEU A 64 7.44 5.58 -7.87
N ARG A 65 8.40 5.91 -6.99
CA ARG A 65 9.83 5.96 -7.35
C ARG A 65 10.35 4.61 -7.83
N ASP A 66 9.94 3.52 -7.19
CA ASP A 66 10.30 2.18 -7.62
C ASP A 66 9.72 1.83 -9.00
N ALA A 67 8.50 2.29 -9.28
CA ALA A 67 7.87 2.14 -10.59
C ALA A 67 8.58 2.98 -11.66
N ASP A 68 8.85 4.26 -11.38
CA ASP A 68 9.53 5.20 -12.29
C ASP A 68 10.96 4.75 -12.62
N ALA A 69 11.71 4.26 -11.63
CA ALA A 69 13.04 3.68 -11.84
C ALA A 69 13.02 2.51 -12.83
N THR A 70 11.91 1.77 -12.89
CA THR A 70 11.72 0.68 -13.86
C THR A 70 11.45 1.20 -15.28
N TYR A 71 10.79 2.35 -15.42
CA TYR A 71 10.54 2.97 -16.73
C TYR A 71 11.78 3.66 -17.33
N SER A 72 12.73 4.12 -16.50
CA SER A 72 13.97 4.76 -16.96
C SER A 72 15.05 3.78 -17.44
N GLU A 73 14.87 2.47 -17.26
CA GLU A 73 15.81 1.42 -17.69
C GLU A 73 15.42 0.75 -19.03
N CYS A 74 14.40 1.26 -19.73
CA CYS A 74 14.10 0.81 -21.09
C CYS A 74 15.03 1.54 -22.10
N PRO A 75 15.82 0.82 -22.93
CA PRO A 75 16.42 1.42 -24.13
C PRO A 75 15.37 1.94 -25.10
#